data_AF-A0A379URK4-F1
#
_entry.id   AF-A0A379URK4-F1
#
_cell.length_a   1.000
_cell.length_b   1.000
_cell.length_c   1.000
_cell.angle_alpha   90.00
_cell.angle_beta   90.00
_cell.angle_gamma   90.00
#
_symmetry.space_group_name_H-M   'P 1'
#
loop_
_entity.id
_entity.type
_entity.pdbx_description
1 polymer ?
#
loop_
_entity_poly.entity_id
_entity_poly.type
_entity_poly.pdbx_seq_one_letter_code
_entity_poly.pdbx_strand_id
1 'polypeptide(L)'
;MVGIAAALVAVIVGTLYGSLSGYLGGKIDSVMMRLLEILNSFPFMFFVILLVTFFGQNILLIFVAIGMVSWLDMARIVRGQT
;
A
#
# COMPACT_ATOMS: atom_id res chain seq x y z
N MET A 1 -10.52 -7.52 -14.80
CA MET A 1 -9.64 -8.51 -14.12
C MET A 1 -8.43 -7.85 -13.44
N VAL A 2 -7.77 -6.87 -14.06
CA VAL A 2 -6.57 -6.22 -13.50
C VAL A 2 -6.82 -5.54 -12.14
N GLY A 3 -7.95 -4.84 -11.97
CA GLY A 3 -8.31 -4.26 -10.67
C GLY A 3 -8.54 -5.29 -9.56
N ILE A 4 -9.04 -6.49 -9.91
CA ILE A 4 -9.19 -7.60 -8.96
C ILE A 4 -7.81 -8.13 -8.54
N ALA A 5 -6.89 -8.28 -9.51
CA ALA A 5 -5.52 -8.67 -9.21
C ALA A 5 -4.82 -7.65 -8.29
N ALA A 6 -4.97 -6.35 -8.58
CA ALA A 6 -4.44 -5.28 -7.74
C ALA A 6 -5.05 -5.31 -6.32
N ALA A 7 -6.36 -5.49 -6.20
CA ALA A 7 -7.05 -5.61 -4.92
C ALA A 7 -6.59 -6.85 -4.13
N LEU A 8 -6.40 -7.99 -4.79
CA LEU A 8 -5.89 -9.21 -4.14
C LEU A 8 -4.48 -9.01 -3.60
N VAL A 9 -3.59 -8.42 -4.40
CA VAL A 9 -2.23 -8.09 -3.93
C VAL A 9 -2.30 -7.15 -2.73
N ALA A 10 -3.14 -6.12 -2.79
CA ALA A 10 -3.30 -5.18 -1.69
C ALA A 10 -3.79 -5.84 -0.41
N VAL A 11 -4.77 -6.74 -0.52
CA VAL A 11 -5.31 -7.49 0.62
C VAL A 11 -4.26 -8.42 1.19
N ILE A 12 -3.56 -9.19 0.36
CA ILE A 12 -2.55 -10.16 0.83
C ILE A 12 -1.40 -9.43 1.52
N VAL A 13 -0.80 -8.43 0.85
CA VAL A 13 0.36 -7.71 1.38
C VAL A 13 -0.04 -6.88 2.61
N GLY A 14 -1.16 -6.15 2.54
CA GLY A 14 -1.65 -5.34 3.65
C GLY A 14 -1.99 -6.18 4.87
N THR A 15 -2.68 -7.30 4.70
CA THR A 15 -3.04 -8.19 5.81
C THR A 15 -1.81 -8.81 6.45
N LEU A 16 -0.86 -9.29 5.66
CA LEU A 16 0.39 -9.85 6.20
C LEU A 16 1.16 -8.78 6.98
N TYR A 17 1.33 -7.58 6.42
CA TYR A 17 2.08 -6.51 7.07
C TYR A 17 1.41 -6.02 8.36
N GLY A 18 0.09 -5.76 8.31
CA GLY A 18 -0.69 -5.28 9.46
C GLY A 18 -0.81 -6.31 10.58
N SER A 19 -1.02 -7.60 10.23
CA SER A 19 -1.08 -8.66 11.24
C SER A 19 0.29 -8.94 11.88
N LEU A 20 1.38 -8.86 11.11
CA LEU A 20 2.73 -9.02 11.65
C LEU A 20 3.11 -7.88 12.60
N SER A 21 2.78 -6.64 12.25
CA SER A 21 3.04 -5.49 13.12
C SER A 21 2.19 -5.58 14.39
N GLY A 22 0.93 -6.00 14.25
CA GLY A 22 0.02 -6.20 15.37
C GLY A 22 0.45 -7.29 16.34
N TYR A 23 0.92 -8.41 15.80
CA TYR A 23 1.39 -9.55 16.59
C TYR A 23 2.68 -9.24 17.35
N LEU A 24 3.66 -8.58 16.72
CA LEU A 24 4.95 -8.26 17.34
C LEU A 24 4.83 -7.14 18.38
N GLY A 25 3.96 -6.16 18.13
CA GLY A 25 3.71 -5.05 19.05
C GLY A 25 4.94 -4.20 19.38
N GLY A 26 4.77 -3.30 20.35
CA GLY A 26 5.86 -2.50 20.93
C GLY A 26 6.63 -1.64 19.92
N LYS A 27 7.97 -1.68 19.99
CA LYS A 27 8.85 -0.85 19.14
C LYS A 27 8.79 -1.24 17.66
N ILE A 28 8.59 -2.52 17.36
CA ILE A 28 8.58 -3.01 15.98
C ILE A 28 7.34 -2.48 15.26
N ASP A 29 6.17 -2.56 15.90
CA ASP A 29 4.94 -1.97 15.37
C ASP A 29 5.07 -0.47 15.10
N SER A 30 5.65 0.28 16.04
CA SER A 30 5.87 1.72 15.86
C SER A 30 6.77 2.01 14.65
N VAL A 31 7.84 1.24 14.43
CA VAL A 31 8.71 1.41 13.26
C VAL A 31 7.99 1.03 11.96
N MET A 32 7.25 -0.07 11.96
CA MET A 32 6.49 -0.54 10.78
C MET A 32 5.42 0.47 10.38
N MET A 33 4.62 0.95 11.33
CA MET A 33 3.59 1.95 11.08
C MET A 33 4.18 3.29 10.64
N ARG A 34 5.31 3.70 11.21
CA ARG A 34 6.01 4.93 10.81
C ARG A 34 6.55 4.84 9.38
N LEU A 35 6.95 3.66 8.93
CA LEU A 35 7.31 3.44 7.53
C LEU A 35 6.10 3.62 6.60
N LEU A 36 4.91 3.14 6.99
CA LEU A 36 3.67 3.38 6.25
C LEU A 36 3.29 4.87 6.22
N GLU A 37 3.52 5.62 7.30
CA GLU A 37 3.33 7.07 7.36
C GLU A 37 4.26 7.82 6.39
N ILE A 38 5.54 7.45 6.36
CA ILE A 38 6.52 8.04 5.45
C ILE A 38 6.12 7.75 3.99
N LEU A 39 5.73 6.52 3.67
CA LEU A 39 5.29 6.17 2.31
C LEU A 39 4.01 6.94 1.91
N ASN A 40 3.04 7.06 2.81
CA ASN A 40 1.81 7.82 2.56
C ASN A 40 2.00 9.34 2.54
N SER A 41 3.13 9.86 3.04
CA SER A 41 3.44 11.28 2.93
C SER A 41 3.68 11.69 1.46
N PHE A 42 4.00 10.74 0.60
CA PHE A 42 4.11 10.97 -0.84
C PHE A 42 2.72 11.01 -1.48
N PRO A 43 2.28 12.13 -2.09
CA PRO A 43 0.90 12.21 -2.57
C PRO A 43 0.70 11.32 -3.80
N PHE A 44 -0.37 10.50 -3.77
CA PHE A 44 -0.70 9.53 -4.81
C PHE A 44 -0.66 10.12 -6.22
N MET A 45 -1.15 11.35 -6.38
CA MET A 45 -1.19 12.03 -7.67
C MET A 45 0.21 12.22 -8.28
N PHE A 46 1.22 12.53 -7.46
CA PHE A 46 2.60 12.65 -7.94
C PHE A 46 3.13 11.30 -8.44
N PHE A 47 2.81 10.21 -7.76
CA PHE A 47 3.24 8.87 -8.16
C PHE A 47 2.65 8.48 -9.51
N VAL A 48 1.36 8.75 -9.71
CA VAL A 48 0.67 8.53 -11.00
C VAL A 48 1.27 9.39 -12.10
N ILE A 49 1.52 10.68 -11.85
CA ILE A 49 2.13 11.58 -12.83
C ILE A 49 3.51 11.05 -13.24
N LEU A 50 4.38 10.68 -12.29
CA LEU A 50 5.70 10.14 -12.59
C LEU A 50 5.60 8.89 -13.45
N LEU A 51 4.75 7.93 -13.09
CA LEU A 51 4.57 6.70 -13.89
C LEU A 51 4.12 7.01 -15.33
N VAL A 52 3.16 7.91 -15.50
CA VAL A 52 2.68 8.30 -16.84
C VAL A 52 3.77 9.05 -17.61
N THR A 53 4.58 9.87 -16.96
CA THR A 53 5.69 10.59 -17.61
C THR A 53 6.79 9.65 -18.09
N PHE A 54 7.18 8.65 -17.29
CA PHE A 54 8.26 7.74 -17.64
C PHE A 54 7.84 6.63 -18.61
N PHE A 55 6.62 6.11 -18.48
CA PHE A 55 6.16 4.92 -19.21
C PHE A 55 5.01 5.20 -20.18
N GLY A 56 4.53 6.44 -20.26
CA GLY A 56 3.40 6.84 -21.09
C GLY A 56 2.04 6.52 -20.48
N GLN A 57 0.98 6.90 -21.20
CA GLN A 57 -0.40 6.67 -20.76
C GLN A 57 -0.79 5.20 -20.95
N ASN A 58 -0.80 4.44 -19.87
CA ASN A 58 -1.25 3.04 -19.87
C ASN A 58 -2.17 2.79 -18.66
N ILE A 59 -3.39 2.33 -18.93
CA ILE A 59 -4.40 2.07 -17.90
C ILE A 59 -3.93 1.01 -16.89
N LEU A 60 -3.10 0.06 -17.32
CA LEU A 60 -2.51 -0.95 -16.45
C LEU A 60 -1.59 -0.33 -15.40
N LEU A 61 -0.82 0.71 -15.76
CA LEU A 61 0.06 1.39 -14.81
C LEU A 61 -0.73 2.11 -13.72
N ILE A 62 -1.90 2.65 -14.06
CA ILE A 62 -2.80 3.27 -13.09
C ILE A 62 -3.30 2.21 -12.10
N PHE A 63 -3.71 1.02 -12.59
CA PHE A 63 -4.12 -0.07 -11.70
C PHE A 63 -2.99 -0.57 -10.79
N VAL A 64 -1.78 -0.69 -11.32
CA VAL A 64 -0.60 -1.07 -10.55
C VAL A 64 -0.26 -0.01 -9.50
N ALA A 65 -0.34 1.28 -9.85
CA ALA A 65 -0.14 2.38 -8.92
C ALA A 65 -1.16 2.36 -7.78
N ILE A 66 -2.43 2.13 -8.10
CA ILE A 66 -3.49 2.00 -7.09
C ILE A 66 -3.21 0.80 -6.18
N GLY A 67 -2.86 -0.37 -6.73
CA GLY A 67 -2.52 -1.57 -5.94
C GLY A 67 -1.31 -1.36 -5.01
N MET A 68 -0.31 -0.60 -5.47
CA MET A 68 0.88 -0.27 -4.68
C MET A 68 0.61 0.71 -3.54
N VAL A 69 -0.51 1.43 -3.53
CA VAL A 69 -0.86 2.34 -2.44
C VAL A 69 -1.93 1.73 -1.54
N SER A 70 -2.90 1.01 -2.10
CA SER A 70 -4.03 0.46 -1.35
C SER A 70 -3.64 -0.58 -0.29
N TRP A 71 -2.49 -1.26 -0.44
CA TRP A 71 -1.99 -2.17 0.61
C TRP A 71 -1.57 -1.43 1.87
N LEU A 72 -1.14 -0.16 1.77
CA LEU A 72 -0.76 0.66 2.92
C LEU A 72 -1.98 0.94 3.79
N ASP A 73 -3.11 1.26 3.17
CA ASP A 73 -4.39 1.47 3.85
C ASP A 73 -4.89 0.16 4.46
N MET A 74 -4.81 -0.93 3.71
CA MET A 74 -5.21 -2.25 4.22
C MET A 74 -4.37 -2.69 5.42
N ALA A 75 -3.06 -2.44 5.41
CA ALA A 75 -2.19 -2.74 6.55
C ALA A 75 -2.60 -2.00 7.83
N ARG A 76 -3.02 -0.73 7.71
CA ARG A 76 -3.53 0.06 8.84
C ARG A 76 -4.87 -0.45 9.34
N ILE A 77 -5.75 -0.84 8.42
CA ILE A 77 -7.05 -1.41 8.77
C ILE A 77 -6.84 -2.69 9.58
N VAL A 78 -6.02 -3.63 9.09
CA VAL A 78 -5.78 -4.90 9.78
C VAL A 78 -5.11 -4.67 11.13
N ARG A 79 -4.14 -3.75 11.23
CA ARG A 79 -3.54 -3.41 12.52
C ARG A 79 -4.58 -2.90 13.53
N GLY A 80 -5.54 -2.09 13.09
CA GLY A 80 -6.62 -1.61 13.96
C GLY A 80 -7.55 -2.73 14.46
N GLN A 81 -7.49 -3.92 13.85
CA GLN A 81 -8.27 -5.10 14.23
C GLN A 81 -7.45 -6.11 15.07
N THR A 82 -6.13 -5.94 15.18
CA THR A 82 -5.21 -6.85 15.91
C THR A 82 -4.60 -6.16 17.11
#